data_AF-A0A3D4VUR7-F1
#
_entry.id   AF-A0A3D4VUR7-F1
#
_cell.length_a   1.000
_cell.length_b   1.000
_cell.length_c   1.000
_cell.angle_alpha   90.00
_cell.angle_beta   90.00
_cell.angle_gamma   90.00
#
_symmetry.space_group_name_H-M   'P 1'
#
loop_
_entity.id
_entity.type
_entity.pdbx_description
1 polymer ?
#
loop_
_entity_poly.entity_id
_entity_poly.type
_entity_poly.pdbx_seq_one_letter_code
_entity_poly.pdbx_strand_id
1 'polypeptide(L)' 'MVYNPHNFKLHTHTRHKRIAVVIKNNVEHHRVPKSKDLRMLYSHIRVTTNKNYIRQIEEKIAILTGQRQSFNTPA' A
#
# COMPACT_ATOMS: atom_id res chain seq x y z
N MET A 1 10.94 -7.75 10.31
CA MET A 1 10.66 -6.50 9.58
C MET A 1 10.94 -6.75 8.11
N VAL A 2 10.06 -6.31 7.20
CA VAL A 2 10.36 -6.34 5.75
C VAL A 2 10.68 -4.93 5.29
N TYR A 3 11.86 -4.79 4.72
CA TYR A 3 12.41 -3.56 4.17
C TYR A 3 12.05 -3.45 2.69
N ASN A 4 11.77 -2.24 2.22
CA ASN A 4 11.77 -1.97 0.79
C ASN A 4 13.20 -2.21 0.26
N PRO A 5 13.40 -3.09 -0.74
CA PRO A 5 14.72 -3.39 -1.29
C PRO A 5 15.42 -2.17 -1.90
N HIS A 6 14.68 -1.12 -2.26
CA HIS A 6 15.20 0.13 -2.82
C HIS A 6 15.40 1.24 -1.77
N ASN A 7 14.86 1.08 -0.55
CA ASN A 7 15.00 2.05 0.51
C ASN A 7 14.85 1.42 1.89
N PHE A 8 15.97 1.15 2.56
CA PHE A 8 16.01 0.56 3.91
C PHE A 8 15.34 1.44 4.98
N LYS A 9 15.09 2.73 4.74
CA LYS A 9 14.32 3.57 5.66
C LYS A 9 12.83 3.20 5.66
N LEU A 10 12.32 2.67 4.55
CA LEU A 10 10.93 2.28 4.39
C LEU A 10 10.75 0.80 4.77
N HIS A 11 10.05 0.56 5.87
CA HIS A 11 9.86 -0.79 6.40
C HIS A 11 8.46 -1.03 6.96
N THR A 12 8.03 -2.29 6.92
CA THR A 12 6.80 -2.72 7.60
C THR A 12 7.10 -3.29 8.98
N HIS A 13 6.26 -2.97 9.96
CA HIS A 13 6.28 -3.57 11.30
C HIS A 13 5.44 -4.86 11.40
N THR A 14 5.18 -5.51 10.27
CA THR A 14 4.42 -6.76 10.24
C THR A 14 5.20 -7.87 10.96
N ARG A 15 4.54 -8.55 11.90
CA ARG A 15 5.13 -9.66 12.68
C ARG A 15 5.09 -11.00 11.92
N HIS A 16 4.19 -11.16 10.96
CA HIS A 16 4.03 -12.41 10.20
C HIS A 16 4.85 -12.43 8.91
N LYS A 17 5.81 -13.37 8.81
CA LYS A 17 6.69 -13.54 7.65
C LYS A 17 5.93 -13.66 6.32
N ARG A 18 4.83 -14.42 6.28
CA ARG A 18 4.01 -14.61 5.06
C ARG A 18 3.43 -13.29 4.54
N ILE A 19 2.85 -12.48 5.42
CA ILE A 19 2.30 -11.17 5.04
C ILE A 19 3.42 -10.25 4.53
N ALA A 20 4.56 -10.29 5.19
CA ALA A 20 5.71 -9.47 4.84
C ALA A 20 6.24 -9.81 3.43
N VAL A 21 6.32 -11.10 3.06
CA VAL A 21 6.66 -11.54 1.70
C VAL A 21 5.63 -11.08 0.66
N VAL A 22 4.33 -11.17 0.98
CA VAL A 22 3.29 -10.70 0.07
C VAL A 22 3.41 -9.20 -0.18
N ILE A 23 3.62 -8.40 0.87
CA ILE A 23 3.81 -6.95 0.73
C ILE A 23 5.02 -6.65 -0.15
N LYS A 24 6.15 -7.34 0.08
CA LYS A 24 7.37 -7.19 -0.72
C LYS A 24 7.09 -7.48 -2.20
N ASN A 25 6.57 -8.66 -2.52
CA ASN A 25 6.29 -9.07 -3.90
C ASN A 25 5.30 -8.12 -4.60
N ASN A 26 4.27 -7.65 -3.89
CA ASN A 26 3.31 -6.71 -4.45
C ASN A 26 3.95 -5.36 -4.75
N VAL A 27 4.82 -4.85 -3.86
CA VAL A 27 5.53 -3.59 -4.08
C VAL A 27 6.52 -3.71 -5.24
N GLU A 28 7.32 -4.79 -5.29
CA GLU A 28 8.30 -5.03 -6.35
C GLU A 28 7.66 -5.13 -7.74
N HIS A 29 6.46 -5.70 -7.81
CA HIS A 29 5.72 -5.88 -9.08
C HIS A 29 4.58 -4.87 -9.29
N HIS A 30 4.45 -3.86 -8.43
CA HIS A 30 3.36 -2.87 -8.44
C HIS A 30 1.95 -3.50 -8.52
N ARG A 31 1.74 -4.63 -7.86
CA ARG A 31 0.47 -5.37 -7.88
C ARG A 31 -0.43 -4.91 -6.74
N VAL A 32 -1.60 -4.41 -7.08
CA VAL A 32 -2.60 -4.01 -6.07
C VAL A 32 -3.03 -5.24 -5.26
N PRO A 33 -2.87 -5.22 -3.93
CA PRO A 33 -3.28 -6.33 -3.06
C PRO A 33 -4.79 -6.55 -3.15
N LYS A 34 -5.19 -7.83 -3.16
CA LYS A 34 -6.60 -8.22 -3.13
C LYS A 34 -7.25 -8.08 -1.74
N SER A 35 -6.43 -8.03 -0.69
CA SER A 35 -6.89 -7.95 0.70
C SER A 35 -7.76 -6.73 0.95
N LYS A 36 -8.74 -6.88 1.85
CA LYS A 36 -9.57 -5.79 2.39
C LYS A 36 -9.04 -5.24 3.71
N ASP A 37 -8.00 -5.86 4.28
CA ASP A 37 -7.40 -5.42 5.53
C ASP A 37 -6.65 -4.09 5.33
N LEU A 38 -7.21 -3.02 5.91
CA LEU A 38 -6.65 -1.67 5.86
C LEU A 38 -5.21 -1.61 6.39
N ARG A 39 -4.89 -2.37 7.45
CA ARG A 39 -3.53 -2.37 8.03
C ARG A 39 -2.51 -2.90 7.03
N MET A 40 -2.90 -3.88 6.22
CA MET A 40 -2.09 -4.39 5.13
C MET A 40 -1.95 -3.34 4.02
N LEU A 41 -3.03 -2.67 3.62
CA LEU A 41 -3.00 -1.62 2.59
C LEU A 41 -2.09 -0.46 2.97
N TYR A 42 -2.24 0.09 4.18
CA TYR A 42 -1.34 1.14 4.69
C TYR A 42 0.12 0.70 4.75
N SER A 43 0.38 -0.60 4.97
CA SER A 43 1.73 -1.12 4.97
C SER A 43 2.37 -1.08 3.57
N HIS A 44 1.59 -1.24 2.50
CA HIS A 44 2.10 -1.09 1.13
C HIS A 44 2.47 0.38 0.84
N ILE A 45 1.66 1.35 1.30
CA ILE A 45 1.97 2.78 1.15
C ILE A 45 3.28 3.13 1.87
N ARG A 46 3.46 2.65 3.11
CA ARG A 46 4.67 2.91 3.90
C ARG A 46 5.96 2.38 3.28
N VAL A 47 5.88 1.30 2.50
CA VAL A 47 7.07 0.62 1.98
C VAL A 47 7.32 0.83 0.51
N THR A 48 6.76 1.88 -0.09
CA THR A 48 7.03 2.24 -1.48
C THR A 48 7.11 3.75 -1.65
N THR A 49 7.86 4.20 -2.65
CA THR A 49 7.90 5.60 -3.08
C THR A 49 7.16 5.81 -4.41
N ASN A 50 6.64 4.74 -5.01
CA ASN A 50 5.94 4.81 -6.28
C ASN A 50 4.57 5.47 -6.09
N LYS A 51 4.45 6.73 -6.52
CA LYS A 51 3.24 7.56 -6.40
C LYS A 51 2.03 6.93 -7.11
N ASN A 52 2.21 6.34 -8.29
CA ASN A 52 1.13 5.72 -9.04
C ASN A 52 0.56 4.51 -8.31
N TYR A 53 1.45 3.71 -7.72
CA TYR A 53 1.06 2.56 -6.92
C TYR A 53 0.38 3.00 -5.62
N ILE A 54 0.90 4.00 -4.92
CA ILE A 54 0.28 4.58 -3.71
C ILE A 54 -1.16 5.05 -4.02
N ARG A 55 -1.35 5.80 -5.11
CA ARG A 55 -2.66 6.29 -5.53
C ARG A 55 -3.69 5.16 -5.70
N GLN A 56 -3.29 4.05 -6.33
CA GLN A 56 -4.17 2.88 -6.50
C GLN A 56 -4.54 2.22 -5.15
N ILE A 57 -3.61 2.20 -4.19
CA ILE A 57 -3.88 1.67 -2.85
C ILE A 57 -4.83 2.60 -2.09
N GLU A 58 -4.65 3.91 -2.20
CA GLU A 58 -5.51 4.91 -1.56
C GLU A 58 -6.93 4.88 -2.13
N GLU A 59 -7.10 4.78 -3.45
CA GLU A 59 -8.39 4.57 -4.10
C GLU A 59 -9.09 3.31 -3.55
N LYS A 60 -8.35 2.20 -3.42
CA LYS A 60 -8.88 0.97 -2.83
C LYS A 60 -9.29 1.14 -1.37
N ILE A 61 -8.49 1.86 -0.57
CA ILE A 61 -8.83 2.18 0.82
C ILE A 61 -10.13 3.00 0.85
N ALA A 62 -10.26 4.04 0.03
CA ALA A 62 -11.45 4.89 -0.03
C ALA A 62 -12.71 4.09 -0.39
N ILE A 63 -12.61 3.17 -1.36
CA ILE A 63 -13.70 2.25 -1.73
C ILE A 63 -14.11 1.38 -0.53
N LEU A 64 -13.14 0.86 0.24
CA LEU A 64 -13.39 -0.02 1.38
C LEU A 64 -13.94 0.72 2.61
N THR A 65 -13.54 1.97 2.82
CA THR A 65 -14.01 2.80 3.93
C THR A 65 -15.31 3.53 3.62
N GLY A 66 -15.79 3.48 2.38
CA GLY A 66 -16.99 4.20 1.94
C GLY A 66 -16.82 5.71 1.92
N GLN A 67 -15.58 6.21 2.00
CA GLN A 67 -15.29 7.64 1.86
C GLN A 67 -15.47 8.03 0.39
N ARG A 68 -16.61 8.63 0.07
CA ARG A 68 -16.85 9.32 -1.20
C ARG A 68 -15.76 10.39 -1.37
N GLN A 69 -14.82 10.17 -2.28
CA GLN A 69 -13.89 11.21 -2.68
C GLN A 69 -14.67 12.25 -3.50
N SER A 70 -14.94 13.41 -2.92
CA SER A 70 -15.22 14.64 -3.67
C SER A 70 -13.93 15.02 -4.39
N PHE A 71 -13.79 14.56 -5.63
CA PHE A 71 -12.76 15.07 -6.52
C PHE A 71 -13.06 16.55 -6.76
N ASN A 72 -12.33 17.42 -6.06
CA ASN A 72 -12.36 18.85 -6.33
C ASN A 72 -11.65 19.07 -7.67
N THR A 73 -12.43 19.21 -8.74
CA THR A 73 -11.95 19.66 -10.04
C THR A 73 -11.45 21.09 -9.89
N PRO A 74 -10.19 21.43 -10.21
CA PRO A 74 -9.81 22.83 -10.30
C PRO A 74 -10.55 23.46 -11.48
N ALA A 75 -11.24 24.57 -11.20
CA ALA A 75 -11.89 25.44 -12.17
C ALA A 75 -10.86 26.23 -13.00
#